data_AF-A0AAJ2H024-F1
#
_entry.id   AF-A0AAJ2H024-F1
#
_cell.length_a   1.000
_cell.length_b   1.000
_cell.length_c   1.000
_cell.angle_alpha   90.00
_cell.angle_beta   90.00
_cell.angle_gamma   90.00
#
_symmetry.space_group_name_H-M   'P 1'
#
loop_
_entity.id
_entity.type
_entity.pdbx_description
1 polymer ?
#
loop_
_entity_poly.entity_id
_entity_poly.type
_entity_poly.pdbx_seq_one_letter_code
_entity_poly.pdbx_strand_id
1 'polypeptide(L)'
;MTDFLVAFLGGLMLGVSVVGYLLINGRIAGVSGLIFQSMTLKEGVKGPAIWFVLGLVITPFFYQMAMQPEIILAVDPMLLVIAGLLVGFGTRLGSGCTSGHGICGISRL
;
A
#
# COMPACT_ATOMS: atom_id res chain seq x y z
N MET A 1 -1.35 -0.11 -27.29
CA MET A 1 -1.98 1.23 -27.08
C MET A 1 -2.94 1.21 -25.89
N THR A 2 -3.76 0.15 -25.75
CA THR A 2 -4.61 -0.10 -24.57
C THR A 2 -3.81 -0.14 -23.27
N ASP A 3 -2.62 -0.74 -23.25
CA ASP A 3 -1.82 -0.90 -22.03
C ASP A 3 -1.31 0.43 -21.47
N PHE A 4 -0.94 1.37 -22.36
CA PHE A 4 -0.51 2.70 -21.96
C PHE A 4 -1.66 3.50 -21.33
N LEU A 5 -2.86 3.37 -21.90
CA LEU A 5 -4.06 4.03 -21.38
C LEU A 5 -4.41 3.48 -19.99
N VAL A 6 -4.37 2.15 -19.79
CA VAL A 6 -4.61 1.51 -18.48
C VAL A 6 -3.56 1.94 -17.45
N ALA A 7 -2.28 1.97 -17.82
CA ALA A 7 -1.21 2.43 -16.93
C ALA A 7 -1.39 3.90 -16.53
N PHE A 8 -1.75 4.77 -17.47
CA PHE A 8 -2.03 6.17 -17.22
C PHE A 8 -3.23 6.36 -16.28
N LEU A 9 -4.33 5.64 -16.53
CA LEU A 9 -5.55 5.70 -15.71
C LEU A 9 -5.27 5.20 -14.28
N GLY A 10 -4.54 4.10 -14.14
CA GLY A 10 -4.11 3.58 -12.84
C GLY A 10 -3.21 4.56 -12.09
N GLY A 11 -2.25 5.17 -12.78
CA GLY A 11 -1.39 6.21 -12.21
C GLY A 11 -2.19 7.43 -11.73
N LEU A 12 -3.16 7.88 -12.51
CA LEU A 12 -4.05 8.99 -12.13
C LEU A 12 -4.88 8.64 -10.89
N MET A 13 -5.45 7.43 -10.80
CA MET A 13 -6.20 6.98 -9.62
C MET A 13 -5.32 6.95 -8.37
N LEU A 14 -4.10 6.45 -8.45
CA LEU A 14 -3.15 6.44 -7.34
C LEU A 14 -2.76 7.87 -6.92
N GLY A 15 -2.47 8.74 -7.88
CA GLY A 15 -2.12 10.14 -7.62
C GLY A 15 -3.22 10.90 -6.91
N VAL A 16 -4.46 10.82 -7.40
CA VAL A 16 -5.64 11.46 -6.77
C VAL A 16 -5.85 10.93 -5.35
N SER A 17 -5.70 9.62 -5.14
CA SER A 17 -5.88 9.00 -3.82
C SER A 17 -4.84 9.48 -2.81
N VAL A 18 -3.56 9.55 -3.21
CA VAL A 18 -2.45 9.99 -2.35
C VAL A 18 -2.54 11.48 -2.02
N VAL A 19 -2.84 12.32 -3.02
CA VAL A 19 -3.01 13.77 -2.81
C VAL A 19 -4.23 14.05 -1.93
N GLY A 20 -5.35 13.36 -2.17
CA GLY A 20 -6.53 13.47 -1.31
C GLY A 20 -6.23 13.08 0.14
N TYR A 21 -5.51 11.98 0.35
CA TYR A 21 -5.08 11.57 1.69
C TYR A 21 -4.18 12.61 2.36
N LEU A 22 -3.23 13.18 1.61
CA LEU A 22 -2.34 14.24 2.09
C LEU A 22 -3.12 15.50 2.50
N LEU A 23 -4.10 15.93 1.69
CA LEU A 23 -4.88 17.14 1.96
C LEU A 23 -5.79 16.99 3.17
N ILE A 24 -6.42 15.81 3.36
CA ILE A 24 -7.36 15.57 4.46
C ILE A 24 -6.62 15.33 5.79
N ASN A 25 -5.54 14.53 5.76
CA ASN A 25 -4.87 14.08 6.99
C ASN A 25 -3.55 14.80 7.27
N GLY A 26 -3.04 15.61 6.33
CA GLY A 26 -1.75 16.30 6.46
C GLY A 26 -0.53 15.36 6.49
N ARG A 27 -0.71 14.06 6.27
CA ARG A 27 0.33 13.02 6.36
C ARG A 27 0.56 12.36 5.01
N ILE A 28 1.80 11.94 4.76
CA ILE A 28 2.17 11.21 3.54
C ILE A 28 1.57 9.79 3.58
N ALA A 29 1.00 9.34 2.46
CA ALA A 29 0.47 7.99 2.34
C ALA A 29 1.61 6.96 2.21
N GLY A 30 1.77 6.11 3.22
CA GLY A 30 2.75 5.02 3.21
C GLY A 30 2.16 3.75 3.81
N VAL A 31 2.19 2.64 3.08
CA VAL A 31 1.56 1.38 3.50
C VAL A 31 2.12 0.91 4.85
N SER A 32 3.44 0.88 5.02
CA SER A 32 4.05 0.50 6.31
C SER A 32 3.62 1.42 7.45
N GLY A 33 3.58 2.74 7.21
CA GLY A 33 3.16 3.72 8.22
C GLY A 33 1.69 3.56 8.63
N LEU A 34 0.81 3.31 7.65
CA LEU A 34 -0.62 3.08 7.88
C LEU A 34 -0.87 1.76 8.62
N ILE A 35 -0.10 0.71 8.33
CA ILE A 35 -0.16 -0.56 9.07
C ILE A 35 0.33 -0.37 10.52
N PHE A 36 1.42 0.36 10.76
CA PHE A 36 1.88 0.64 12.13
C PHE A 36 0.89 1.53 12.91
N GLN A 37 0.25 2.48 12.22
CA GLN A 37 -0.78 3.35 12.79
C GLN A 37 -2.02 2.54 13.17
N SER A 38 -2.46 1.57 12.36
CA SER A 38 -3.62 0.73 12.68
C SER A 38 -3.38 -0.21 13.87
N MET A 39 -2.13 -0.63 14.09
CA MET A 39 -1.73 -1.43 15.26
C MET A 39 -1.56 -0.60 16.54
N THR A 40 -1.31 0.71 16.43
CA THR A 40 -1.10 1.57 17.59
C THR A 40 -2.43 2.00 18.21
N LEU A 41 -2.77 1.43 19.36
CA LEU A 41 -4.04 1.66 20.08
C LEU A 41 -4.33 3.13 20.48
N LYS A 42 -3.34 4.04 20.42
CA LYS A 42 -3.49 5.44 20.86
C LYS A 42 -4.42 6.29 19.98
N GLU A 43 -4.55 5.99 18.69
CA GLU A 43 -5.45 6.75 17.79
C GLU A 43 -6.80 6.03 17.54
N GLY A 44 -6.98 4.81 18.06
CA GLY A 44 -8.25 4.07 18.05
C GLY A 44 -8.79 3.71 16.66
N VAL A 45 -9.91 2.97 16.64
CA VAL A 45 -10.57 2.42 15.43
C VAL A 45 -11.11 3.49 14.46
N LYS A 46 -10.92 4.78 14.78
CA LYS A 46 -11.50 5.92 14.06
C LYS A 46 -10.55 6.56 13.05
N GLY A 47 -9.27 6.16 13.04
CA GLY A 47 -8.28 6.69 12.11
C GLY A 47 -8.47 6.16 10.68
N PRO A 48 -8.08 6.94 9.64
CA PRO A 48 -8.17 6.53 8.24
C PRO A 48 -7.28 5.32 7.91
N ALA A 49 -6.31 4.98 8.77
CA ALA A 49 -5.43 3.83 8.63
C ALA A 49 -6.17 2.49 8.59
N ILE A 50 -7.19 2.30 9.43
CA ILE A 50 -7.95 1.04 9.48
C ILE A 50 -8.78 0.86 8.21
N TRP A 51 -9.43 1.93 7.75
CA TRP A 51 -10.16 1.92 6.48
C TRP A 51 -9.24 1.63 5.30
N PHE A 52 -8.03 2.18 5.30
CA PHE A 52 -7.02 1.89 4.27
C PHE A 52 -6.59 0.42 4.28
N VAL A 53 -6.25 -0.13 5.45
CA VAL A 53 -5.82 -1.53 5.58
C VAL A 53 -6.95 -2.49 5.22
N LEU A 54 -8.19 -2.19 5.64
CA LEU A 54 -9.37 -2.97 5.25
C LEU A 54 -9.56 -2.94 3.73
N GLY A 55 -9.47 -1.77 3.09
CA GLY A 55 -9.52 -1.67 1.63
C GLY A 55 -8.46 -2.55 0.96
N LEU A 56 -7.21 -2.45 1.40
CA LEU A 56 -6.09 -3.23 0.86
C LEU A 56 -6.32 -4.74 0.96
N VAL A 57 -6.89 -5.21 2.07
CA VAL A 57 -7.19 -6.63 2.27
C VAL A 57 -8.43 -7.06 1.49
N ILE A 58 -9.48 -6.25 1.43
CA ILE A 58 -10.79 -6.58 0.85
C ILE A 58 -10.75 -6.55 -0.69
N THR A 59 -10.05 -5.58 -1.29
CA THR A 59 -9.98 -5.42 -2.76
C THR A 59 -9.57 -6.68 -3.53
N PRO A 60 -8.51 -7.45 -3.17
CA PRO A 60 -8.15 -8.66 -3.91
C PRO A 60 -9.23 -9.75 -3.88
N PHE A 61 -10.01 -9.86 -2.80
CA PHE A 61 -11.13 -10.83 -2.75
C PHE A 61 -12.25 -10.47 -3.71
N PHE A 62 -12.62 -9.18 -3.79
CA PHE A 62 -13.60 -8.71 -4.77
C PHE A 62 -13.07 -8.85 -6.21
N TYR A 63 -11.78 -8.58 -6.41
CA TYR A 63 -11.15 -8.74 -7.73
C TYR A 63 -11.20 -10.20 -8.20
N GLN A 64 -11.00 -11.16 -7.31
CA GLN A 64 -11.07 -12.59 -7.61
C GLN A 64 -12.47 -13.05 -8.10
N MET A 65 -13.54 -12.34 -7.71
CA MET A 65 -14.90 -12.65 -8.19
C MET A 65 -15.10 -12.23 -9.66
N ALA A 66 -14.41 -11.18 -10.10
CA ALA A 66 -14.54 -10.66 -11.47
C ALA A 66 -13.53 -11.30 -12.44
N MET A 67 -12.32 -11.60 -11.96
CA MET A 67 -11.23 -12.19 -12.71
C MET A 67 -10.65 -13.34 -11.90
N GLN A 68 -10.37 -14.50 -12.50
CA GLN A 68 -9.68 -15.59 -11.81
C GLN A 68 -8.18 -15.50 -12.06
N PRO A 69 -7.39 -14.85 -11.17
CA PRO A 69 -5.95 -14.82 -11.32
C PRO A 69 -5.37 -16.22 -11.05
N GLU A 70 -4.43 -16.64 -11.89
CA GLU A 70 -3.60 -17.81 -11.58
C GLU A 70 -2.62 -17.43 -10.46
N ILE A 71 -2.77 -18.05 -9.29
CA ILE A 71 -1.89 -17.84 -8.15
C ILE A 71 -0.74 -18.85 -8.23
N ILE A 72 0.38 -18.42 -8.84
CA ILE A 72 1.59 -19.23 -8.92
C ILE A 72 2.51 -18.86 -7.75
N LEU A 73 2.57 -19.71 -6.73
CA LEU A 73 3.54 -19.58 -5.64
C LEU A 73 4.86 -20.23 -6.07
N ALA A 74 5.75 -19.44 -6.66
CA ALA A 74 7.06 -19.90 -7.12
C ALA A 74 8.13 -19.99 -6.00
N VAL A 75 7.76 -19.74 -4.74
CA VAL A 75 8.70 -19.55 -3.63
C VAL A 75 8.24 -20.31 -2.39
N ASP A 76 9.21 -20.87 -1.66
CA ASP A 76 8.97 -21.57 -0.39
C ASP A 76 8.31 -20.65 0.66
N PRO A 77 7.27 -21.10 1.38
CA PRO A 77 6.60 -20.30 2.41
C PRO A 77 7.53 -19.78 3.49
N MET A 78 8.56 -20.53 3.88
CA MET A 78 9.53 -20.11 4.88
C MET A 78 10.32 -18.90 4.39
N LEU A 79 10.71 -18.90 3.11
CA LEU A 79 11.46 -17.80 2.50
C LEU A 79 10.59 -16.54 2.41
N LEU A 80 9.30 -16.68 2.12
CA LEU A 80 8.34 -15.57 2.12
C LEU A 80 8.24 -14.90 3.50
N VAL A 81 8.19 -15.69 4.58
CA VAL A 81 8.17 -15.16 5.95
C VAL A 81 9.45 -14.39 6.25
N ILE A 82 10.62 -14.96 5.92
CA ILE A 82 11.92 -14.32 6.14
C ILE A 82 12.02 -13.02 5.34
N ALA A 83 11.62 -13.02 4.06
CA ALA A 83 11.60 -11.84 3.22
C ALA A 83 10.69 -10.75 3.77
N GLY A 84 9.49 -11.11 4.25
CA GLY A 84 8.56 -10.18 4.88
C GLY A 84 9.15 -9.51 6.13
N LEU A 85 9.82 -10.27 6.99
CA LEU A 85 10.49 -9.74 8.18
C LEU A 85 11.64 -8.79 7.82
N LEU A 86 12.48 -9.17 6.85
CA LEU A 86 13.58 -8.33 6.38
C LEU A 86 13.08 -7.03 5.74
N VAL A 87 12.03 -7.09 4.91
CA VAL A 87 11.40 -5.90 4.33
C VAL A 87 10.80 -5.02 5.43
N GLY A 88 10.10 -5.61 6.40
CA GLY A 88 9.58 -4.89 7.56
C GLY A 88 10.66 -4.14 8.31
N PHE A 89 11.76 -4.83 8.67
CA PHE A 89 12.92 -4.22 9.31
C PHE A 89 13.55 -3.11 8.45
N GLY A 90 13.77 -3.38 7.16
CA GLY A 90 14.34 -2.43 6.21
C GLY A 90 13.50 -1.17 6.06
N THR A 91 12.17 -1.28 6.00
CA THR A 91 11.28 -0.10 5.90
C THR A 91 11.37 0.80 7.13
N ARG A 92 11.64 0.23 8.31
CA ARG A 92 11.82 1.01 9.53
C ARG A 92 13.19 1.68 9.57
N LEU A 93 14.23 0.97 9.15
CA LEU A 93 15.58 1.53 9.06
C LEU A 93 15.65 2.67 8.02
N GLY A 94 15.00 2.49 6.86
CA GLY A 94 14.93 3.48 5.79
C GLY A 94 13.91 4.60 5.99
N SER A 95 13.28 4.70 7.17
CA SER A 95 12.23 5.70 7.49
C SER A 95 11.07 5.75 6.47
N GLY A 96 10.78 4.64 5.78
CA GLY A 96 9.68 4.58 4.81
C GLY A 96 9.70 3.33 3.95
N CYS A 97 8.67 3.22 3.11
CA CYS A 97 8.44 2.07 2.21
C CYS A 97 8.46 2.49 0.75
N THR A 98 8.39 1.53 -0.17
CA THR A 98 8.35 1.78 -1.62
C THR A 98 7.18 2.66 -2.03
N SER A 99 6.01 2.50 -1.41
CA SER A 99 4.84 3.36 -1.71
C SER A 99 5.06 4.80 -1.24
N GLY A 100 5.68 4.99 -0.07
CA GLY A 100 5.94 6.32 0.49
C GLY A 100 7.04 7.07 -0.26
N HIS A 101 8.19 6.45 -0.45
CA HIS A 101 9.31 7.04 -1.19
C HIS A 101 9.01 7.15 -2.69
N GLY A 102 8.46 6.09 -3.30
CA GLY A 102 8.21 6.04 -4.73
C GLY A 102 7.06 6.93 -5.18
N ILE A 103 5.86 6.74 -4.61
CA ILE A 103 4.65 7.44 -5.08
C ILE A 103 4.62 8.88 -4.55
N CYS A 104 4.97 9.10 -3.27
CA CYS A 104 4.86 10.43 -2.65
C CYS A 104 6.18 11.21 -2.61
N GLY A 105 7.31 10.50 -2.48
CA GLY A 105 8.64 11.10 -2.24
C GLY A 105 9.30 11.62 -3.51
N ILE A 106 9.26 10.85 -4.60
CA ILE A 106 9.85 11.27 -5.90
C ILE A 106 9.18 12.55 -6.42
N SER A 107 7.87 12.72 -6.22
CA SER A 107 7.14 13.91 -6.67
C SER A 107 7.43 15.18 -5.86
N ARG A 108 8.21 15.10 -4.77
CA ARG A 108 8.58 16.24 -3.90
C ARG A 108 10.00 16.74 -4.13
N LEU A 109 10.77 16.08 -5.00
CA LEU A 109 12.10 16.50 -5.46
C LEU A 109 11.94 17.37 -6.71
#